data_AF-A0A8S2YXA2-F1
#
_entry.id   AF-A0A8S2YXA2-F1
#
_cell.length_a   1.000
_cell.length_b   1.000
_cell.length_c   1.000
_cell.angle_alpha   90.00
_cell.angle_beta   90.00
_cell.angle_gamma   90.00
#
_symmetry.space_group_name_H-M   'P 1'
#
loop_
_entity.id
_entity.type
_entity.pdbx_description
1 polymer ?
#
loop_
_entity_poly.entity_id
_entity_poly.type
_entity_poly.pdbx_seq_one_letter_code
_entity_poly.pdbx_strand_id
1 'polypeptide(L)'
;MICRVIYEVEFRVLVKEKLSPSDSVLVTGSCEQLGEWTPNRCIPLTRIDRTEAGEIWSTNIKVNGPQRTFYRYVIAQIIRTDDDMNLIIKRWETFKEARYLIFNEIEKHDLTSTEQPQECFDVFGCYKNTVRTDIGWLTGQSEIQLRFHSNSLQIWSTNLRDKTLSLKVSPIDLKYQQENEEVTSESANQAYTPTSKVFIQSAILRLSGCETNIQSDYGAILGKDDYIIVKIQTFEPENVTYHIDFYLVDESTPLRKHIGFAYVLPVHSNLELADSKQLNRTVPIIGLKHNPIGQIKIDVLLITPLQGIEQKFLVSASKYWREGRRPVNVGHRGLGKTNTEHVPLKHHSNDTIRHRSNDLSLTAINSSSPPSSMPPTTRPVQTKFVSENTLASFTGAFQLGFDFVEFDVQLSKDKIPVVYHDFQVAITLKRKFHQAELFVVPVKDLTLPQLQSLKIYHASKTDVIKIEDDLDEDEPTGQEQFSSLFPTLQELFEQLD
;
A
#
# COMPACT_ATOMS: atom_id res chain seq x y z
N MET A 1 -21.70 30.27 -39.43
CA MET A 1 -21.06 30.48 -38.12
C MET A 1 -22.04 30.03 -37.05
N ILE A 2 -21.71 29.00 -36.28
CA ILE A 2 -22.50 28.62 -35.10
C ILE A 2 -22.04 29.57 -33.99
N CYS A 3 -22.88 30.53 -33.59
CA CYS A 3 -22.64 31.31 -32.37
C CYS A 3 -22.63 30.33 -31.19
N ARG A 4 -21.46 30.14 -30.57
CA ARG A 4 -21.37 29.42 -29.29
C ARG A 4 -21.92 30.36 -28.21
N VAL A 5 -22.97 29.93 -27.52
CA VAL A 5 -23.47 30.65 -26.34
C VAL A 5 -22.46 30.44 -25.22
N ILE A 6 -21.98 31.53 -24.63
CA ILE A 6 -21.01 31.50 -23.53
C ILE A 6 -21.76 31.84 -22.25
N TYR A 7 -21.71 30.92 -21.28
CA TYR A 7 -22.30 31.11 -19.95
C TYR A 7 -21.18 31.41 -18.96
N GLU A 8 -21.38 32.41 -18.10
CA GLU A 8 -20.48 32.69 -16.98
C GLU A 8 -21.03 31.98 -15.73
N VAL A 9 -20.25 31.03 -15.21
CA VAL A 9 -20.69 30.16 -14.10
C VAL A 9 -19.77 30.37 -12.91
N GLU A 10 -20.38 30.62 -11.75
CA GLU A 10 -19.67 30.64 -10.48
C GLU A 10 -19.60 29.23 -9.89
N PHE A 11 -18.39 28.70 -9.77
CA PHE A 11 -18.12 27.45 -9.06
C PHE A 11 -17.78 27.77 -7.62
N ARG A 12 -18.72 27.57 -6.69
CA ARG A 12 -18.56 27.86 -5.26
C ARG A 12 -18.66 26.57 -4.43
N VAL A 13 -17.68 26.32 -3.57
CA VAL A 13 -17.60 25.07 -2.77
C VAL A 13 -17.19 25.34 -1.33
N LEU A 14 -17.90 24.69 -0.40
CA LEU A 14 -17.56 24.61 1.01
C LEU A 14 -16.67 23.40 1.28
N VAL A 15 -15.49 23.63 1.85
CA VAL A 15 -14.59 22.59 2.34
C VAL A 15 -14.66 22.55 3.86
N LYS A 16 -15.21 21.46 4.40
CA LYS A 16 -15.39 21.27 5.86
C LYS A 16 -14.10 20.83 6.57
N GLU A 17 -13.16 20.22 5.84
CA GLU A 17 -11.88 19.80 6.39
C GLU A 17 -10.91 20.98 6.49
N LYS A 18 -10.06 20.97 7.53
CA LYS A 18 -9.03 22.01 7.73
C LYS A 18 -7.90 21.79 6.72
N LEU A 19 -7.69 22.78 5.86
CA LEU A 19 -6.64 22.76 4.85
C LEU A 19 -5.31 23.27 5.39
N SER A 20 -4.20 22.72 4.88
CA SER A 20 -2.86 23.29 5.08
C SER A 20 -2.76 24.64 4.35
N PRO A 21 -1.95 25.61 4.82
CA PRO A 21 -1.69 26.84 4.09
C PRO A 21 -1.19 26.64 2.65
N SER A 22 -0.57 25.49 2.37
CA SER A 22 -0.07 25.08 1.05
C SER A 22 -1.17 24.52 0.12
N ASP A 23 -2.36 24.26 0.65
CA ASP A 23 -3.41 23.57 -0.10
C ASP A 23 -4.24 24.55 -0.90
N SER A 24 -4.66 24.10 -2.07
CA SER A 24 -5.55 24.82 -2.95
C SER A 24 -6.73 23.93 -3.33
N VAL A 25 -7.89 24.54 -3.47
CA VAL A 25 -9.09 23.90 -4.02
C VAL A 25 -9.13 24.23 -5.51
N LEU A 26 -9.36 23.22 -6.35
CA LEU A 26 -9.43 23.35 -7.79
C LEU A 26 -10.71 22.71 -8.33
N VAL A 27 -11.12 23.15 -9.52
CA VAL A 27 -12.19 22.52 -10.31
C VAL A 27 -11.64 22.03 -11.64
N THR A 28 -12.14 20.88 -12.09
CA THR A 28 -11.86 20.32 -13.41
C THR A 28 -13.12 19.67 -13.97
N GLY A 29 -13.19 19.45 -15.27
CA GLY A 29 -14.40 19.00 -15.93
C GLY A 29 -14.23 18.58 -17.37
N SER A 30 -15.36 18.31 -18.03
CA SER A 30 -15.39 17.66 -19.33
C SER A 30 -15.11 18.55 -20.53
N CYS A 31 -15.13 19.88 -20.37
CA CYS A 31 -14.88 20.82 -21.46
C CYS A 31 -13.46 21.42 -21.38
N GLU A 32 -13.04 22.02 -22.50
CA GLU A 32 -11.75 22.71 -22.63
C GLU A 32 -11.53 23.77 -21.55
N GLN A 33 -12.57 24.54 -21.23
CA GLN A 33 -12.54 25.58 -20.20
C GLN A 33 -12.53 25.04 -18.78
N LEU A 34 -12.67 23.74 -18.58
CA LEU A 34 -12.51 23.05 -17.30
C LEU A 34 -11.34 22.05 -17.32
N GLY A 35 -10.48 22.13 -18.34
CA GLY A 35 -9.24 21.35 -18.41
C GLY A 35 -9.39 19.88 -18.78
N GLU A 36 -10.57 19.45 -19.27
CA GLU A 36 -10.80 18.11 -19.84
C GLU A 36 -10.38 16.93 -18.93
N TRP A 37 -10.60 17.09 -17.63
CA TRP A 37 -10.23 16.15 -16.56
C TRP A 37 -8.72 15.97 -16.35
N THR A 38 -7.88 16.79 -16.97
CA THR A 38 -6.42 16.65 -16.89
C THR A 38 -5.85 17.43 -15.68
N PRO A 39 -4.99 16.81 -14.84
CA PRO A 39 -4.44 17.45 -13.64
C PRO A 39 -3.78 18.81 -13.83
N ASN A 40 -2.86 18.94 -14.79
CA ASN A 40 -2.15 20.20 -15.04
C ASN A 40 -3.04 21.31 -15.66
N ARG A 41 -4.31 21.02 -15.96
CA ARG A 41 -5.29 21.98 -16.49
C ARG A 41 -6.45 22.24 -15.53
N CYS A 42 -6.36 21.76 -14.30
CA CYS A 42 -7.29 22.12 -13.24
C CYS A 42 -7.24 23.64 -12.98
N ILE A 43 -8.39 24.20 -12.59
CA ILE A 43 -8.55 25.63 -12.39
C ILE A 43 -8.59 25.92 -10.90
N PRO A 44 -7.62 26.68 -10.35
CA PRO A 44 -7.61 27.04 -8.94
C PRO A 44 -8.80 27.93 -8.59
N LEU A 45 -9.39 27.68 -7.42
CA LEU A 45 -10.38 28.57 -6.80
C LEU A 45 -9.67 29.53 -5.85
N THR A 46 -10.32 30.65 -5.58
CA THR A 46 -9.90 31.62 -4.56
C THR A 46 -10.69 31.39 -3.27
N ARG A 47 -10.01 31.34 -2.12
CA ARG A 47 -10.69 31.32 -0.82
C ARG A 47 -11.35 32.68 -0.59
N ILE A 48 -12.68 32.68 -0.48
CA ILE A 48 -13.47 33.91 -0.31
C ILE A 48 -13.89 34.15 1.13
N ASP A 49 -14.05 33.08 1.93
CA ASP A 49 -14.53 33.21 3.32
C ASP A 49 -14.06 32.05 4.21
N ARG A 50 -14.07 32.29 5.53
CA ARG A 50 -13.84 31.30 6.59
C ARG A 50 -15.00 31.36 7.59
N THR A 51 -15.77 30.30 7.63
CA THR A 51 -16.94 30.15 8.51
C THR A 51 -16.68 29.11 9.59
N GLU A 52 -17.55 29.03 10.60
CA GLU A 52 -17.51 27.93 11.59
C GLU A 52 -17.66 26.54 10.94
N ALA A 53 -18.33 26.47 9.78
CA ALA A 53 -18.57 25.23 9.06
C ALA A 53 -17.39 24.79 8.15
N GLY A 54 -16.40 25.65 7.94
CA GLY A 54 -15.26 25.40 7.04
C GLY A 54 -14.87 26.60 6.18
N GLU A 55 -14.05 26.35 5.16
CA GLU A 55 -13.58 27.37 4.22
C GLU A 55 -14.41 27.38 2.92
N ILE A 56 -14.79 28.56 2.43
CA ILE A 56 -15.53 28.72 1.17
C ILE A 56 -14.57 29.19 0.07
N TRP A 57 -14.62 28.49 -1.05
CA TRP A 57 -13.77 28.73 -2.22
C TRP A 57 -14.65 29.00 -3.45
N SER A 58 -14.26 29.95 -4.29
CA SER A 58 -15.01 30.31 -5.50
C SER A 58 -14.13 30.70 -6.68
N THR A 59 -14.64 30.49 -7.90
CA THR A 59 -14.09 31.03 -9.15
C THR A 59 -15.19 31.19 -10.19
N ASN A 60 -15.03 32.13 -11.12
CA ASN A 60 -15.94 32.34 -12.25
C ASN A 60 -15.28 31.83 -13.53
N ILE A 61 -15.97 30.94 -14.25
CA ILE A 61 -15.45 30.35 -15.48
C ILE A 61 -16.49 30.50 -16.58
N LYS A 62 -16.03 30.94 -17.75
CA LYS A 62 -16.84 31.03 -18.96
C LYS A 62 -16.86 29.66 -19.64
N VAL A 63 -18.04 29.06 -19.76
CA VAL A 63 -18.25 27.73 -20.33
C VAL A 63 -19.10 27.86 -21.59
N ASN A 64 -18.72 27.16 -22.65
CA ASN A 64 -19.53 27.12 -23.88
C ASN A 64 -20.71 26.15 -23.70
N GLY A 65 -21.95 26.62 -23.88
CA GLY A 65 -23.16 25.77 -23.97
C GLY A 65 -23.56 25.47 -25.42
N PRO A 66 -24.45 24.46 -25.68
CA PRO A 66 -25.55 24.01 -24.80
C PRO A 66 -25.39 22.60 -24.21
N GLN A 67 -24.19 22.00 -24.27
CA GLN A 67 -23.99 20.63 -23.80
C GLN A 67 -23.91 20.54 -22.28
N ARG A 68 -24.36 19.41 -21.72
CA ARG A 68 -24.21 19.08 -20.30
C ARG A 68 -22.72 19.03 -19.95
N THR A 69 -22.25 20.01 -19.18
CA THR A 69 -20.86 20.10 -18.73
C THR A 69 -20.72 19.39 -17.40
N PHE A 70 -19.80 18.45 -17.30
CA PHE A 70 -19.52 17.71 -16.08
C PHE A 70 -18.29 18.28 -15.38
N TYR A 71 -18.26 18.23 -14.04
CA TYR A 71 -17.14 18.74 -13.25
C TYR A 71 -16.96 18.00 -11.92
N ARG A 72 -15.80 18.20 -11.30
CA ARG A 72 -15.40 17.69 -9.97
C ARG A 72 -14.48 18.70 -9.29
N TYR A 73 -14.49 18.69 -7.96
CA TYR A 73 -13.51 19.41 -7.15
C TYR A 73 -12.33 18.53 -6.75
N VAL A 74 -11.18 19.18 -6.57
CA VAL A 74 -9.90 18.58 -6.22
C VAL A 74 -9.24 19.44 -5.14
N ILE A 75 -8.63 18.81 -4.14
CA ILE A 75 -7.74 19.45 -3.18
C ILE A 75 -6.32 18.99 -3.51
N ALA A 76 -5.45 19.94 -3.84
CA ALA A 76 -4.07 19.66 -4.23
C ALA A 76 -3.12 20.77 -3.75
N GLN A 77 -1.84 20.43 -3.67
CA GLN A 77 -0.77 21.43 -3.56
C GLN A 77 -0.27 21.76 -4.97
N ILE A 78 -0.27 23.05 -5.29
CA ILE A 78 0.18 23.56 -6.59
C ILE A 78 1.68 23.81 -6.52
N ILE A 79 2.45 23.09 -7.34
CA ILE A 79 3.89 23.27 -7.52
C ILE A 79 4.09 23.92 -8.89
N ARG A 80 4.71 25.09 -8.94
CA ARG A 80 5.07 25.74 -10.21
C ARG A 80 6.53 25.47 -10.52
N THR A 81 6.81 24.85 -11.65
CA THR A 81 8.15 24.58 -12.17
C THR A 81 8.18 25.01 -13.63
N ASP A 82 9.10 25.90 -14.01
CA ASP A 82 9.33 26.32 -15.41
C ASP A 82 8.04 26.68 -16.17
N ASP A 83 7.19 27.53 -15.57
CA ASP A 83 5.88 27.98 -16.06
C ASP A 83 4.76 26.93 -16.14
N ASP A 84 5.04 25.65 -15.90
CA ASP A 84 4.03 24.60 -15.84
C ASP A 84 3.37 24.49 -14.45
N MET A 85 2.05 24.30 -14.45
CA MET A 85 1.29 23.98 -13.24
C MET A 85 1.35 22.48 -12.97
N ASN A 86 2.10 22.11 -11.95
CA ASN A 86 2.17 20.74 -11.45
C ASN A 86 1.34 20.59 -10.16
N LEU A 87 0.71 19.44 -9.99
CA LEU A 87 -0.18 19.18 -8.85
C LEU A 87 0.25 17.94 -8.07
N ILE A 88 0.36 18.11 -6.75
CA ILE A 88 0.33 17.00 -5.80
C ILE A 88 -1.11 16.86 -5.30
N ILE A 89 -1.84 15.90 -5.88
CA ILE A 89 -3.25 15.68 -5.60
C ILE A 89 -3.40 15.00 -4.23
N LYS A 90 -3.97 15.71 -3.26
CA LYS A 90 -4.20 15.19 -1.91
C LYS A 90 -5.50 14.41 -1.84
N ARG A 91 -6.60 15.03 -2.31
CA ARG A 91 -7.93 14.42 -2.36
C ARG A 91 -8.71 14.88 -3.58
N TRP A 92 -9.57 14.02 -4.10
CA TRP A 92 -10.51 14.41 -5.16
C TRP A 92 -11.83 13.67 -5.01
N GLU A 93 -12.88 14.21 -5.63
CA GLU A 93 -14.24 13.69 -5.54
C GLU A 93 -14.45 12.43 -6.41
N THR A 94 -14.79 11.29 -5.80
CA THR A 94 -14.84 9.98 -6.48
C THR A 94 -16.21 9.34 -6.50
N PHE A 95 -17.29 10.13 -6.49
CA PHE A 95 -18.63 9.62 -6.76
C PHE A 95 -18.80 9.17 -8.22
N LYS A 96 -19.57 8.10 -8.45
CA LYS A 96 -19.73 7.44 -9.76
C LYS A 96 -20.19 8.41 -10.85
N GLU A 97 -21.19 9.23 -10.56
CA GLU A 97 -21.64 10.31 -11.46
C GLU A 97 -20.93 11.61 -11.11
N ALA A 98 -20.26 12.25 -12.08
CA ALA A 98 -19.72 13.59 -11.88
C ALA A 98 -20.85 14.62 -11.65
N ARG A 99 -20.50 15.75 -11.01
CA ARG A 99 -21.40 16.91 -10.95
C ARG A 99 -21.62 17.43 -12.37
N TYR A 100 -22.72 18.11 -12.61
CA TYR A 100 -23.00 18.65 -13.94
C TYR A 100 -23.82 19.93 -13.89
N LEU A 101 -23.61 20.75 -14.91
CA LEU A 101 -24.37 21.95 -15.20
C LEU A 101 -25.42 21.64 -16.28
N ILE A 102 -26.60 22.23 -16.15
CA ILE A 102 -27.62 22.27 -17.20
C ILE A 102 -27.80 23.73 -17.58
N PHE A 103 -27.57 24.04 -18.85
CA PHE A 103 -27.86 25.35 -19.43
C PHE A 103 -29.22 25.26 -20.11
N ASN A 104 -30.23 25.98 -19.61
CA ASN A 104 -31.49 26.09 -20.32
C ASN A 104 -31.30 27.06 -21.50
N GLU A 105 -31.76 26.67 -22.69
CA GLU A 105 -31.79 27.59 -23.83
C GLU A 105 -32.77 28.73 -23.48
N ILE A 106 -32.24 29.93 -23.26
CA ILE A 106 -33.06 31.13 -23.19
C ILE A 106 -33.63 31.33 -24.60
N GLU A 107 -34.95 31.22 -24.74
CA GLU A 107 -35.66 31.59 -25.97
C GLU A 107 -35.19 33.00 -26.40
N LYS A 108 -34.89 33.17 -27.69
CA LYS A 108 -34.23 34.36 -28.28
C LYS A 108 -35.06 35.66 -28.24
N HIS A 109 -35.58 36.06 -27.08
CA HIS A 109 -36.21 37.34 -26.86
C HIS A 109 -35.71 37.93 -25.53
N ASP A 110 -34.61 38.66 -25.64
CA ASP A 110 -34.30 39.92 -24.92
C ASP A 110 -32.81 40.02 -24.59
N LEU A 111 -32.08 40.63 -25.54
CA LEU A 111 -30.70 41.08 -25.40
C LEU A 111 -30.62 42.32 -24.48
N THR A 112 -31.11 42.24 -23.25
CA THR A 112 -30.82 43.18 -22.16
C THR A 112 -31.13 42.53 -20.82
N SER A 113 -30.41 41.48 -20.45
CA SER A 113 -30.28 41.14 -19.04
C SER A 113 -28.84 40.73 -18.74
N THR A 114 -28.20 41.49 -17.85
CA THR A 114 -27.03 41.07 -17.11
C THR A 114 -27.42 39.80 -16.35
N GLU A 115 -27.09 38.65 -16.91
CA GLU A 115 -27.34 37.34 -16.33
C GLU A 115 -26.66 37.26 -14.96
N GLN A 116 -27.44 36.98 -13.91
CA GLN A 116 -26.88 36.70 -12.60
C GLN A 116 -26.15 35.35 -12.64
N PRO A 117 -24.98 35.22 -11.99
CA PRO A 117 -24.25 33.96 -11.94
C PRO A 117 -25.15 32.86 -11.39
N GLN A 118 -25.25 31.73 -12.07
CA GLN A 118 -25.90 30.55 -11.52
C GLN A 118 -25.08 30.08 -10.31
N GLU A 119 -25.56 30.35 -9.10
CA GLU A 119 -24.89 29.96 -7.86
C GLU A 119 -24.95 28.44 -7.68
N CYS A 120 -23.83 27.75 -7.90
CA CYS A 120 -23.65 26.37 -7.47
C CYS A 120 -23.01 26.39 -6.09
N PHE A 121 -23.77 26.16 -5.02
CA PHE A 121 -23.22 26.02 -3.66
C PHE A 121 -22.99 24.55 -3.33
N ASP A 122 -21.79 24.08 -3.61
CA ASP A 122 -21.40 22.68 -3.40
C ASP A 122 -20.73 22.46 -2.03
N VAL A 123 -20.77 21.23 -1.53
CA VAL A 123 -19.96 20.78 -0.39
C VAL A 123 -18.95 19.76 -0.90
N PHE A 124 -17.66 20.01 -0.70
CA PHE A 124 -16.59 19.14 -1.20
C PHE A 124 -16.77 17.71 -0.69
N GLY A 125 -16.70 16.75 -1.62
CA GLY A 125 -16.80 15.33 -1.31
C GLY A 125 -18.23 14.83 -1.09
N CYS A 126 -19.24 15.70 -1.12
CA CYS A 126 -20.65 15.33 -0.94
C CYS A 126 -21.48 15.70 -2.17
N TYR A 127 -22.10 14.70 -2.82
CA TYR A 127 -22.98 14.90 -3.97
C TYR A 127 -24.14 13.91 -3.94
N LYS A 128 -25.39 14.41 -4.07
CA LYS A 128 -26.63 13.61 -4.04
C LYS A 128 -26.65 12.57 -2.89
N ASN A 129 -26.41 13.01 -1.65
CA ASN A 129 -26.30 12.18 -0.44
C ASN A 129 -25.17 11.13 -0.43
N THR A 130 -24.28 11.13 -1.43
CA THR A 130 -23.08 10.30 -1.43
C THR A 130 -21.90 11.13 -0.93
N VAL A 131 -21.23 10.65 0.11
CA VAL A 131 -19.96 11.23 0.58
C VAL A 131 -18.82 10.32 0.15
N ARG A 132 -17.99 10.77 -0.78
CA ARG A 132 -16.87 9.96 -1.30
C ARG A 132 -15.75 10.81 -1.89
N THR A 133 -14.56 10.64 -1.33
CA THR A 133 -13.31 11.18 -1.86
C THR A 133 -12.24 10.09 -1.82
N ASP A 134 -11.19 10.25 -2.61
CA ASP A 134 -10.03 9.36 -2.60
C ASP A 134 -8.74 10.18 -2.73
N ILE A 135 -7.62 9.57 -2.37
CA ILE A 135 -6.29 10.15 -2.60
C ILE A 135 -5.97 10.20 -4.09
N GLY A 136 -5.09 11.13 -4.46
CA GLY A 136 -4.57 11.23 -5.81
C GLY A 136 -3.53 10.15 -6.14
N TRP A 137 -3.17 10.11 -7.42
CA TRP A 137 -2.03 9.36 -7.94
C TRP A 137 -0.84 10.29 -8.17
N LEU A 138 0.31 9.71 -8.49
CA LEU A 138 1.49 10.45 -8.94
C LEU A 138 1.25 10.97 -10.37
N THR A 139 1.32 12.28 -10.57
CA THR A 139 1.10 12.94 -11.87
C THR A 139 2.41 13.16 -12.61
N GLY A 140 3.47 13.47 -11.87
CA GLY A 140 4.86 13.61 -12.35
C GLY A 140 5.90 13.58 -11.24
N GLN A 141 5.47 13.78 -9.99
CA GLN A 141 6.30 13.67 -8.80
C GLN A 141 6.59 12.22 -8.43
N SER A 142 7.75 12.00 -7.79
CA SER A 142 8.08 10.72 -7.14
C SER A 142 7.64 10.74 -5.68
N GLU A 143 7.28 9.56 -5.15
CA GLU A 143 7.07 9.35 -3.71
C GLU A 143 8.25 8.58 -3.12
N ILE A 144 8.90 9.17 -2.13
CA ILE A 144 9.91 8.54 -1.29
C ILE A 144 9.25 8.14 0.02
N GLN A 145 9.40 6.88 0.41
CA GLN A 145 8.99 6.40 1.72
C GLN A 145 10.22 6.06 2.55
N LEU A 146 10.38 6.77 3.66
CA LEU A 146 11.33 6.41 4.71
C LEU A 146 10.59 5.55 5.75
N ARG A 147 11.02 4.30 5.89
CA ARG A 147 10.35 3.32 6.74
C ARG A 147 11.23 2.98 7.93
N PHE A 148 10.65 3.09 9.12
CA PHE A 148 11.34 2.88 10.39
C PHE A 148 10.65 1.72 11.11
N HIS A 149 11.39 0.64 11.33
CA HIS A 149 10.95 -0.46 12.18
C HIS A 149 11.34 -0.19 13.64
N SER A 150 10.59 -0.72 14.59
CA SER A 150 10.92 -0.62 16.02
C SER A 150 12.31 -1.16 16.38
N ASN A 151 12.78 -2.21 15.71
CA ASN A 151 14.13 -2.77 15.87
C ASN A 151 15.22 -2.04 15.08
N SER A 152 14.87 -0.99 14.32
CA SER A 152 15.83 -0.21 13.53
C SER A 152 16.73 0.69 14.36
N LEU A 153 16.34 1.00 15.61
CA LEU A 153 17.01 2.00 16.43
C LEU A 153 17.98 1.34 17.42
N GLN A 154 19.27 1.64 17.29
CA GLN A 154 20.31 1.15 18.20
C GLN A 154 21.01 2.33 18.88
N ILE A 155 20.72 2.51 20.16
CA ILE A 155 21.31 3.58 20.98
C ILE A 155 22.53 3.03 21.75
N TRP A 156 23.66 3.73 21.66
CA TRP A 156 24.91 3.42 22.36
C TRP A 156 25.08 4.23 23.64
N SER A 157 24.46 5.41 23.71
CA SER A 157 24.45 6.24 24.92
C SER A 157 23.71 5.51 26.05
N THR A 158 24.42 5.22 27.13
CA THR A 158 23.88 4.51 28.32
C THR A 158 22.70 5.25 28.94
N ASN A 159 22.71 6.59 28.91
CA ASN A 159 21.66 7.42 29.49
C ASN A 159 20.34 7.42 28.68
N LEU A 160 20.36 6.90 27.45
CA LEU A 160 19.24 6.94 26.52
C LEU A 160 18.72 5.55 26.13
N ARG A 161 19.42 4.47 26.52
CA ARG A 161 19.17 3.10 26.03
C ARG A 161 17.77 2.56 26.31
N ASP A 162 17.22 2.91 27.48
CA ASP A 162 15.91 2.45 27.96
C ASP A 162 14.86 3.56 27.95
N LYS A 163 15.11 4.63 27.18
CA LYS A 163 14.22 5.79 27.10
C LYS A 163 13.39 5.75 25.83
N THR A 164 12.16 6.23 25.93
CA THR A 164 11.26 6.41 24.79
C THR A 164 11.72 7.59 23.96
N LEU A 165 11.90 7.36 22.66
CA LEU A 165 12.33 8.37 21.71
C LEU A 165 11.25 8.61 20.66
N SER A 166 11.20 9.84 20.14
CA SER A 166 10.45 10.16 18.93
C SER A 166 11.35 10.71 17.86
N LEU A 167 10.98 10.43 16.61
CA LEU A 167 11.70 10.91 15.45
C LEU A 167 10.82 11.83 14.62
N LYS A 168 11.40 12.89 14.09
CA LYS A 168 10.78 13.79 13.12
C LYS A 168 11.65 13.86 11.86
N VAL A 169 11.03 13.70 10.70
CA VAL A 169 11.69 13.85 9.41
C VAL A 169 11.31 15.20 8.79
N SER A 170 12.33 15.97 8.40
CA SER A 170 12.22 17.24 7.70
C SER A 170 12.98 17.16 6.36
N PRO A 171 12.31 17.37 5.22
CA PRO A 171 12.99 17.41 3.93
C PRO A 171 13.75 18.73 3.77
N ILE A 172 14.95 18.65 3.22
CA ILE A 172 15.85 19.77 2.95
C ILE A 172 16.08 19.83 1.45
N ASP A 173 15.81 20.99 0.86
CA ASP A 173 16.10 21.30 -0.54
C ASP A 173 17.58 21.72 -0.69
N LEU A 174 18.38 20.85 -1.31
CA LEU A 174 19.81 21.07 -1.49
C LEU A 174 20.12 22.23 -2.44
N LYS A 175 19.26 22.51 -3.43
CA LYS A 175 19.47 23.64 -4.36
C LYS A 175 19.29 24.95 -3.62
N TYR A 176 18.22 25.05 -2.82
CA TYR A 176 17.98 26.22 -1.99
C TYR A 176 19.13 26.47 -1.00
N GLN A 177 19.72 25.41 -0.43
CA GLN A 177 20.89 25.56 0.44
C GLN A 177 22.10 26.12 -0.30
N GLN A 178 22.45 25.56 -1.47
CA GLN A 178 23.58 26.05 -2.26
C GLN A 178 23.44 27.52 -2.67
N GLU A 179 22.22 27.95 -3.03
CA GLU A 179 21.95 29.32 -3.43
C GLU A 179 21.95 30.32 -2.26
N ASN A 180 21.70 29.88 -1.01
CA ASN A 180 21.61 30.75 0.17
C ASN A 180 22.78 30.59 1.16
N GLU A 181 23.68 29.64 0.94
CA GLU A 181 24.90 29.43 1.76
C GLU A 181 25.82 30.66 1.77
N GLU A 182 25.79 31.50 0.73
CA GLU A 182 26.54 32.75 0.69
C GLU A 182 26.06 33.79 1.74
N VAL A 183 24.91 33.60 2.39
CA VAL A 183 24.28 34.61 3.28
C VAL A 183 24.39 34.30 4.78
N THR A 184 24.71 33.06 5.19
CA THR A 184 24.67 32.67 6.61
C THR A 184 25.93 31.95 7.08
N SER A 185 27.03 32.70 7.23
CA SER A 185 28.31 32.18 7.74
C SER A 185 28.44 32.15 9.26
N GLU A 186 27.43 32.54 10.05
CA GLU A 186 27.54 32.58 11.51
C GLU A 186 26.20 32.33 12.22
N SER A 187 25.76 31.07 12.37
CA SER A 187 24.83 30.66 13.44
C SER A 187 24.67 29.14 13.48
N ALA A 188 25.05 28.52 14.60
CA ALA A 188 24.89 27.08 14.88
C ALA A 188 23.42 26.59 15.02
N ASN A 189 22.45 27.42 14.64
CA ASN A 189 21.02 27.12 14.65
C ASN A 189 20.43 27.41 13.26
N GLN A 190 20.86 26.65 12.24
CA GLN A 190 20.17 26.69 10.95
C GLN A 190 18.77 26.08 11.14
N ALA A 191 17.77 26.94 11.28
CA ALA A 191 16.38 26.54 11.13
C ALA A 191 16.14 26.28 9.63
N TYR A 192 16.05 25.01 9.24
CA TYR A 192 15.75 24.65 7.86
C TYR A 192 14.35 25.16 7.49
N THR A 193 14.26 26.02 6.47
CA THR A 193 12.98 26.46 5.92
C THR A 193 12.33 25.30 5.17
N PRO A 194 11.09 24.91 5.52
CA PRO A 194 10.37 23.90 4.75
C PRO A 194 10.21 24.38 3.31
N THR A 195 10.68 23.59 2.35
CA THR A 195 10.47 23.93 0.93
C THR A 195 8.99 23.70 0.56
N SER A 196 8.37 24.70 -0.05
CA SER A 196 7.01 24.58 -0.59
C SER A 196 6.92 23.64 -1.80
N LYS A 197 8.08 23.20 -2.33
CA LYS A 197 8.20 22.26 -3.46
C LYS A 197 8.01 20.79 -3.06
N VAL A 198 8.01 20.49 -1.76
CA VAL A 198 7.88 19.12 -1.25
C VAL A 198 6.58 18.99 -0.47
N PHE A 199 5.88 17.88 -0.68
CA PHE A 199 4.76 17.47 0.15
C PHE A 199 5.20 16.34 1.09
N ILE A 200 4.94 16.47 2.39
CA ILE A 200 5.28 15.46 3.39
C ILE A 200 4.03 15.01 4.17
N GLN A 201 3.91 13.70 4.36
CA GLN A 201 2.89 13.06 5.17
C GLN A 201 3.52 11.92 5.97
N SER A 202 3.13 11.73 7.23
CA SER A 202 3.53 10.57 8.02
C SER A 202 2.37 9.60 8.22
N ALA A 203 2.68 8.32 8.36
CA ALA A 203 1.74 7.30 8.76
C ALA A 203 2.41 6.41 9.81
N ILE A 204 1.67 6.11 10.87
CA ILE A 204 2.12 5.21 11.92
C ILE A 204 1.26 3.95 11.82
N LEU A 205 1.92 2.82 11.56
CA LEU A 205 1.31 1.50 11.52
C LEU A 205 1.57 0.82 12.87
N ARG A 206 0.48 0.54 13.59
CA ARG A 206 0.47 -0.21 14.84
C ARG A 206 -0.31 -1.51 14.65
N LEU A 207 -0.08 -2.49 15.52
CA LEU A 207 -0.90 -3.72 15.55
C LEU A 207 -2.40 -3.42 15.77
N SER A 208 -2.72 -2.35 16.50
CA SER A 208 -4.09 -1.91 16.77
C SER A 208 -4.75 -1.15 15.60
N GLY A 209 -3.99 -0.81 14.55
CA GLY A 209 -4.52 -0.08 13.39
C GLY A 209 -3.47 0.78 12.67
N CYS A 210 -3.88 1.34 11.54
CA CYS A 210 -3.10 2.30 10.76
C CYS A 210 -3.66 3.71 10.96
N GLU A 211 -2.82 4.63 11.42
CA GLU A 211 -3.19 6.05 11.52
C GLU A 211 -2.30 6.88 10.59
N THR A 212 -2.91 7.50 9.58
CA THR A 212 -2.24 8.46 8.70
C THR A 212 -2.43 9.86 9.26
N ASN A 213 -1.35 10.54 9.64
CA ASN A 213 -1.41 11.85 10.27
C ASN A 213 -0.38 12.81 9.66
N ILE A 214 -0.70 14.09 9.65
CA ILE A 214 0.34 15.10 9.46
C ILE A 214 1.32 14.95 10.62
N GLN A 215 2.61 14.94 10.29
CA GLN A 215 3.67 14.74 11.28
C GLN A 215 3.64 15.86 12.32
N SER A 216 3.69 15.51 13.61
CA SER A 216 3.72 16.51 14.69
C SER A 216 5.03 17.29 14.74
N ASP A 217 5.08 18.37 15.52
CA ASP A 217 6.30 19.17 15.69
C ASP A 217 7.48 18.39 16.28
N TYR A 218 7.21 17.25 16.93
CA TYR A 218 8.21 16.30 17.44
C TYR A 218 8.14 14.91 16.78
N GLY A 219 7.43 14.84 15.65
CA GLY A 219 7.22 13.65 14.86
C GLY A 219 6.46 12.55 15.60
N ALA A 220 6.91 11.31 15.45
CA ALA A 220 6.22 10.11 15.92
C ALA A 220 7.06 9.35 16.96
N ILE A 221 6.41 8.85 18.00
CA ILE A 221 7.04 7.97 18.98
C ILE A 221 7.26 6.61 18.31
N LEU A 222 8.48 6.09 18.37
CA LEU A 222 8.78 4.75 17.89
C LEU A 222 8.59 3.77 19.04
N GLY A 223 7.38 3.21 19.15
CA GLY A 223 7.07 2.17 20.12
C GLY A 223 7.70 0.82 19.78
N LYS A 224 7.63 -0.11 20.73
CA LYS A 224 7.98 -1.51 20.48
C LYS A 224 6.97 -2.09 19.48
N ASP A 225 7.47 -2.75 18.44
CA ASP A 225 6.68 -3.33 17.34
C ASP A 225 5.97 -2.31 16.42
N ASP A 226 6.19 -1.01 16.60
CA ASP A 226 5.70 0.02 15.69
C ASP A 226 6.45 0.01 14.35
N TYR A 227 5.74 0.43 13.31
CA TYR A 227 6.28 0.66 11.99
C TYR A 227 5.86 2.03 11.47
N ILE A 228 6.81 2.94 11.30
CA ILE A 228 6.53 4.32 10.88
C ILE A 228 6.90 4.45 9.41
N ILE A 229 5.99 5.00 8.61
CA ILE A 229 6.24 5.36 7.22
C ILE A 229 6.14 6.87 7.09
N VAL A 230 7.22 7.53 6.72
CA VAL A 230 7.19 8.93 6.29
C VAL A 230 7.18 8.96 4.76
N LYS A 231 6.09 9.47 4.19
CA LYS A 231 5.88 9.67 2.76
C LYS A 231 6.24 11.08 2.36
N ILE A 232 7.05 11.21 1.32
CA ILE A 232 7.57 12.49 0.84
C ILE A 232 7.39 12.49 -0.67
N GLN A 233 6.67 13.48 -1.19
CA GLN A 233 6.42 13.62 -2.62
C GLN A 233 7.12 14.88 -3.15
N THR A 234 7.89 14.72 -4.23
CA THR A 234 8.68 15.79 -4.84
C THR A 234 8.89 15.53 -6.33
N PHE A 235 8.97 16.60 -7.12
CA PHE A 235 9.33 16.54 -8.53
C PHE A 235 10.85 16.44 -8.76
N GLU A 236 11.65 16.68 -7.72
CA GLU A 236 13.11 16.73 -7.79
C GLU A 236 13.73 15.83 -6.70
N PRO A 237 13.49 14.49 -6.72
CA PRO A 237 13.93 13.57 -5.66
C PRO A 237 15.44 13.56 -5.43
N GLU A 238 16.24 13.85 -6.45
CA GLU A 238 17.69 13.95 -6.37
C GLU A 238 18.20 15.19 -5.62
N ASN A 239 17.34 16.20 -5.41
CA ASN A 239 17.69 17.47 -4.73
C ASN A 239 17.15 17.53 -3.30
N VAL A 240 16.56 16.45 -2.79
CA VAL A 240 15.96 16.42 -1.44
C VAL A 240 16.74 15.50 -0.52
N THR A 241 17.34 16.09 0.53
CA THR A 241 17.94 15.38 1.66
C THR A 241 16.96 15.29 2.82
N TYR A 242 17.07 14.28 3.66
CA TYR A 242 16.15 14.08 4.79
C TYR A 242 16.88 14.25 6.12
N HIS A 243 16.51 15.29 6.87
CA HIS A 243 16.96 15.52 8.23
C HIS A 243 16.03 14.81 9.21
N ILE A 244 16.60 14.04 10.13
CA ILE A 244 15.83 13.29 11.14
C ILE A 244 16.22 13.80 12.52
N ASP A 245 15.33 14.52 13.17
CA ASP A 245 15.49 14.97 14.56
C ASP A 245 15.01 13.90 15.53
N PHE A 246 15.78 13.64 16.59
CA PHE A 246 15.44 12.71 17.66
C PHE A 246 15.16 13.46 18.95
N TYR A 247 14.02 13.17 19.58
CA TYR A 247 13.62 13.78 20.84
C TYR A 247 13.42 12.71 21.91
N LEU A 248 13.89 13.03 23.12
CA LEU A 248 13.57 12.27 24.33
C LEU A 248 12.14 12.59 24.76
N VAL A 249 11.33 11.55 24.92
CA VAL A 249 9.96 11.63 25.43
C VAL A 249 10.00 11.48 26.94
N ASP A 250 9.50 12.48 27.65
CA ASP A 250 9.26 12.44 29.09
C ASP A 250 7.75 12.45 29.32
N GLU A 251 7.19 11.40 29.90
CA GLU A 251 5.73 11.31 30.14
C GLU A 251 5.22 12.39 31.10
N SER A 252 6.10 13.02 31.89
CA SER A 252 5.72 14.07 32.83
C SER A 252 5.54 15.45 32.18
N THR A 253 6.02 15.67 30.95
CA THR A 253 5.91 16.97 30.27
C THR A 253 5.56 16.83 28.79
N PRO A 254 4.80 17.78 28.21
CA PRO A 254 4.54 17.78 26.77
C PRO A 254 5.76 18.21 25.94
N LEU A 255 6.77 18.81 26.56
CA LEU A 255 7.98 19.29 25.91
C LEU A 255 8.93 18.12 25.66
N ARG A 256 9.34 17.92 24.40
CA ARG A 256 10.32 16.89 24.07
C ARG A 256 11.71 17.49 23.95
N LYS A 257 12.68 16.86 24.60
CA LYS A 257 14.07 17.34 24.62
C LYS A 257 14.80 16.82 23.38
N HIS A 258 15.27 17.72 22.51
CA HIS A 258 16.11 17.35 21.37
C HIS A 258 17.42 16.71 21.88
N ILE A 259 17.79 15.55 21.33
CA ILE A 259 18.98 14.80 21.77
C ILE A 259 20.02 14.61 20.67
N GLY A 260 19.63 14.75 19.41
CA GLY A 260 20.50 14.54 18.27
C GLY A 260 19.72 14.39 16.97
N PHE A 261 20.45 14.22 15.87
CA PHE A 261 19.90 14.19 14.53
C PHE A 261 20.64 13.17 13.64
N ALA A 262 20.07 12.85 12.49
CA ALA A 262 20.71 12.10 11.42
C ALA A 262 20.34 12.67 10.05
N TYR A 263 21.20 12.45 9.05
CA TYR A 263 20.93 12.81 7.66
C TYR A 263 20.82 11.56 6.79
N VAL A 264 19.82 11.55 5.92
CA VAL A 264 19.68 10.57 4.84
C VAL A 264 19.84 11.32 3.52
N LEU A 265 20.84 10.92 2.74
CA LEU A 265 21.16 11.54 1.46
C LEU A 265 20.03 11.33 0.44
N PRO A 266 19.98 12.16 -0.62
CA PRO A 266 19.01 12.01 -1.69
C PRO A 266 19.07 10.62 -2.32
N VAL A 267 17.92 10.18 -2.81
CA VAL A 267 17.78 8.90 -3.49
C VAL A 267 18.05 9.13 -4.96
N HIS A 268 19.19 8.65 -5.47
CA HIS A 268 19.54 8.80 -6.88
C HIS A 268 19.10 7.58 -7.68
N SER A 269 18.21 7.80 -8.65
CA SER A 269 17.69 6.75 -9.55
C SER A 269 18.80 5.97 -10.27
N ASN A 270 19.92 6.61 -10.63
CA ASN A 270 20.98 6.01 -11.44
C ASN A 270 22.08 5.27 -10.65
N LEU A 271 22.21 5.47 -9.34
CA LEU A 271 23.32 4.89 -8.54
C LEU A 271 22.91 3.61 -7.78
N GLU A 272 21.61 3.30 -7.74
CA GLU A 272 21.05 2.32 -6.79
C GLU A 272 20.34 1.14 -7.45
N LEU A 273 20.30 1.12 -8.79
CA LEU A 273 19.76 0.03 -9.63
C LEU A 273 20.59 -1.26 -9.56
N ALA A 274 21.72 -1.27 -8.87
CA ALA A 274 22.73 -2.30 -9.04
C ALA A 274 22.38 -3.66 -8.45
N ASP A 275 21.62 -3.81 -7.34
CA ASP A 275 21.29 -5.18 -6.86
C ASP A 275 20.20 -5.37 -5.78
N SER A 276 19.45 -4.34 -5.36
CA SER A 276 18.37 -4.57 -4.39
C SER A 276 17.25 -3.54 -4.50
N LYS A 277 16.03 -4.00 -4.84
CA LYS A 277 14.77 -3.20 -4.83
C LYS A 277 14.38 -2.65 -3.43
N GLN A 278 15.24 -2.80 -2.43
CA GLN A 278 15.11 -2.22 -1.09
C GLN A 278 16.41 -1.50 -0.76
N LEU A 279 16.33 -0.18 -0.68
CA LEU A 279 17.46 0.65 -0.35
C LEU A 279 17.54 0.83 1.16
N ASN A 280 18.07 -0.17 1.85
CA ASN A 280 18.26 -0.06 3.30
C ASN A 280 19.46 0.87 3.55
N ARG A 281 19.25 1.91 4.36
CA ARG A 281 20.25 2.89 4.77
C ARG A 281 20.48 2.76 6.27
N THR A 282 21.73 2.60 6.69
CA THR A 282 22.10 2.71 8.10
C THR A 282 22.92 3.97 8.29
N VAL A 283 22.42 4.89 9.11
CA VAL A 283 23.04 6.20 9.34
C VAL A 283 23.30 6.41 10.83
N PRO A 284 24.42 7.06 11.21
CA PRO A 284 24.71 7.36 12.60
C PRO A 284 23.78 8.46 13.12
N ILE A 285 23.41 8.35 14.39
CA ILE A 285 22.72 9.42 15.13
C ILE A 285 23.78 10.26 15.82
N ILE A 286 23.83 11.53 15.46
CA ILE A 286 24.78 12.51 15.97
C ILE A 286 24.12 13.28 17.12
N GLY A 287 24.70 13.19 18.31
CA GLY A 287 24.24 13.95 19.47
C GLY A 287 24.56 15.44 19.37
N LEU A 288 23.95 16.25 20.23
CA LEU A 288 24.14 17.71 20.26
C LEU A 288 25.59 18.17 20.54
N LYS A 289 26.45 17.28 21.03
CA LYS A 289 27.89 17.53 21.22
C LYS A 289 28.72 17.00 20.05
N HIS A 290 28.09 16.72 18.91
CA HIS A 290 28.70 16.16 17.69
C HIS A 290 29.38 14.79 17.87
N ASN A 291 29.00 14.05 18.91
CA ASN A 291 29.44 12.69 19.14
C ASN A 291 28.37 11.69 18.67
N PRO A 292 28.76 10.53 18.10
CA PRO A 292 27.79 9.50 17.75
C PRO A 292 27.14 8.92 19.02
N ILE A 293 25.82 8.91 19.07
CA ILE A 293 25.03 8.40 20.21
C ILE A 293 24.28 7.10 19.91
N GLY A 294 24.25 6.70 18.64
CA GLY A 294 23.59 5.49 18.15
C GLY A 294 23.60 5.42 16.63
N GLN A 295 22.80 4.51 16.09
CA GLN A 295 22.53 4.39 14.66
C GLN A 295 21.06 4.04 14.42
N ILE A 296 20.56 4.38 13.23
CA ILE A 296 19.23 4.04 12.78
C ILE A 296 19.28 3.36 11.41
N LYS A 297 18.56 2.24 11.28
CA LYS A 297 18.32 1.58 10.00
C LYS A 297 17.00 2.06 9.39
N ILE A 298 17.04 2.43 8.11
CA ILE A 298 15.93 3.04 7.41
C ILE A 298 15.74 2.29 6.11
N ASP A 299 14.54 1.75 5.89
CA ASP A 299 14.22 1.11 4.63
C ASP A 299 13.63 2.18 3.71
N VAL A 300 14.31 2.44 2.59
CA VAL A 300 13.90 3.48 1.64
C VAL A 300 13.24 2.83 0.44
N LEU A 301 12.06 3.33 0.08
CA LEU A 301 11.35 2.97 -1.14
C LEU A 301 11.14 4.22 -1.99
N LEU A 302 11.62 4.17 -3.24
CA LEU A 302 11.33 5.16 -4.27
C LEU A 302 10.22 4.63 -5.18
N ILE A 303 9.14 5.39 -5.29
CA ILE A 303 8.01 5.12 -6.16
C ILE A 303 7.97 6.22 -7.22
N THR A 304 8.09 5.83 -8.48
CA THR A 304 8.02 6.74 -9.62
C THR A 304 6.67 6.63 -10.32
N PRO A 305 6.20 7.71 -10.99
CA PRO A 305 4.96 7.66 -11.77
C PRO A 305 5.07 6.67 -12.93
N LEU A 306 3.95 6.05 -13.30
CA LEU A 306 3.87 5.16 -14.45
C LEU A 306 4.09 5.95 -15.74
N GLN A 307 5.04 5.49 -16.57
CA GLN A 307 5.31 6.12 -17.86
C GLN A 307 4.25 5.78 -18.90
N GLY A 308 3.90 6.76 -19.74
CA GLY A 308 3.00 6.56 -20.88
C GLY A 308 1.50 6.45 -20.54
N ILE A 309 1.10 6.66 -19.28
CA ILE A 309 -0.31 6.66 -18.87
C ILE A 309 -0.73 8.07 -18.47
N GLU A 310 -1.64 8.66 -19.25
CA GLU A 310 -2.28 9.93 -18.89
C GLU A 310 -3.39 9.67 -17.86
N GLN A 311 -3.19 10.17 -16.65
CA GLN A 311 -4.17 10.02 -15.58
C GLN A 311 -5.16 11.18 -15.60
N LYS A 312 -6.46 10.86 -15.57
CA LYS A 312 -7.57 11.83 -15.61
C LYS A 312 -8.47 11.68 -14.40
N PHE A 313 -9.18 12.75 -14.02
CA PHE A 313 -10.23 12.75 -13.01
C PHE A 313 -11.54 12.07 -13.46
N LEU A 314 -11.39 11.02 -14.26
CA LEU A 314 -12.46 10.12 -14.65
C LEU A 314 -12.51 8.99 -13.64
N VAL A 315 -13.72 8.66 -13.21
CA VAL A 315 -13.95 7.58 -12.27
C VAL A 315 -13.86 6.23 -13.01
N SER A 316 -13.02 5.33 -12.51
CA SER A 316 -12.97 3.94 -12.99
C SER A 316 -13.85 3.02 -12.16
N ALA A 317 -14.65 2.18 -12.84
CA ALA A 317 -15.49 1.16 -12.20
C ALA A 317 -14.68 0.12 -11.40
N SER A 318 -13.35 0.08 -11.52
CA SER A 318 -12.47 -0.89 -10.84
C SER A 318 -12.52 -0.82 -9.31
N LYS A 319 -12.82 0.36 -8.74
CA LYS A 319 -12.97 0.55 -7.28
C LYS A 319 -14.43 0.47 -6.80
N TYR A 320 -15.35 -0.02 -7.63
CA TYR A 320 -16.76 -0.20 -7.28
C TYR A 320 -17.07 -1.68 -7.22
N TRP A 321 -17.34 -2.16 -6.01
CA TRP A 321 -18.09 -3.39 -5.86
C TRP A 321 -19.45 -3.18 -6.53
N ARG A 322 -19.74 -3.97 -7.57
CA ARG A 322 -21.06 -3.91 -8.20
C ARG A 322 -22.07 -4.45 -7.20
N GLU A 323 -22.93 -3.58 -6.68
CA GLU A 323 -24.09 -4.00 -5.89
C GLU A 323 -24.89 -5.06 -6.67
N GLY A 324 -25.29 -6.12 -5.97
CA GLY A 324 -26.02 -7.24 -6.57
C GLY A 324 -25.17 -8.35 -7.20
N ARG A 325 -23.82 -8.28 -7.15
CA ARG A 325 -23.02 -9.49 -7.43
C ARG A 325 -23.22 -10.51 -6.32
N ARG A 326 -23.62 -11.73 -6.69
CA ARG A 326 -23.61 -12.87 -5.77
C ARG A 326 -22.17 -13.11 -5.27
N PRO A 327 -21.99 -13.58 -4.03
CA PRO A 327 -20.72 -14.16 -3.60
C PRO A 327 -20.27 -15.20 -4.63
N VAL A 328 -18.97 -15.19 -4.93
CA VAL A 328 -18.34 -16.18 -5.81
C VAL A 328 -17.63 -17.21 -4.96
N ASN A 329 -17.70 -18.48 -5.37
CA ASN A 329 -16.95 -19.54 -4.73
C ASN A 329 -15.55 -19.60 -5.35
N VAL A 330 -14.52 -19.29 -4.56
CA VAL A 330 -13.12 -19.32 -5.02
C VAL A 330 -12.41 -20.51 -4.38
N GLY A 331 -11.82 -21.38 -5.21
CA GLY A 331 -11.04 -22.53 -4.77
C GLY A 331 -9.63 -22.08 -4.37
N HIS A 332 -9.34 -22.05 -3.07
CA HIS A 332 -8.03 -21.64 -2.55
C HIS A 332 -6.96 -22.68 -2.93
N ARG A 333 -6.03 -22.32 -3.82
CA ARG A 333 -5.02 -23.23 -4.40
C ARG A 333 -5.62 -24.48 -5.05
N GLY A 334 -6.84 -24.33 -5.58
CA GLY A 334 -7.71 -25.41 -6.06
C GLY A 334 -8.49 -26.09 -4.92
N LEU A 335 -8.57 -27.42 -4.94
CA LEU A 335 -9.18 -28.24 -3.87
C LEU A 335 -8.19 -28.92 -2.92
N GLY A 336 -6.91 -28.58 -3.03
CA GLY A 336 -5.85 -29.30 -2.32
C GLY A 336 -5.66 -28.83 -0.88
N LYS A 337 -4.94 -29.63 -0.09
CA LYS A 337 -4.51 -29.24 1.27
C LYS A 337 -3.03 -28.84 1.26
N THR A 338 -2.71 -27.81 2.04
CA THR A 338 -1.33 -27.42 2.36
C THR A 338 -0.71 -28.45 3.28
N ASN A 339 0.40 -29.07 2.88
CA ASN A 339 1.06 -30.15 3.64
C ASN A 339 2.12 -29.61 4.62
N THR A 340 1.74 -28.70 5.52
CA THR A 340 2.63 -28.10 6.52
C THR A 340 2.34 -28.64 7.93
N GLU A 341 2.74 -29.88 8.22
CA GLU A 341 2.98 -30.28 9.62
C GLU A 341 4.48 -30.14 9.92
N HIS A 342 4.90 -28.94 10.32
CA HIS A 342 6.15 -28.77 11.05
C HIS A 342 5.99 -29.41 12.43
N VAL A 343 6.58 -30.60 12.64
CA VAL A 343 6.73 -31.16 13.99
C VAL A 343 7.71 -30.26 14.75
N PRO A 344 7.30 -29.57 15.83
CA PRO A 344 8.26 -28.88 16.68
C PRO A 344 9.12 -29.93 17.37
N LEU A 345 10.45 -29.79 17.28
CA LEU A 345 11.41 -30.55 18.07
C LEU A 345 11.05 -30.38 19.55
N LYS A 346 10.41 -31.38 20.14
CA LYS A 346 10.24 -31.46 21.60
C LYS A 346 11.62 -31.66 22.20
N HIS A 347 12.19 -30.60 22.77
CA HIS A 347 13.29 -30.74 23.72
C HIS A 347 12.78 -31.59 24.90
N HIS A 348 13.35 -32.78 25.05
CA HIS A 348 13.26 -33.55 26.28
C HIS A 348 14.01 -32.80 27.37
N SER A 349 13.27 -32.09 28.23
CA SER A 349 13.69 -31.83 29.60
C SER A 349 12.83 -32.68 30.54
N ASN A 350 13.45 -33.70 31.10
CA ASN A 350 12.97 -34.32 32.33
C ASN A 350 12.98 -33.24 33.40
N ASP A 351 11.83 -32.85 33.91
CA ASP A 351 11.72 -32.40 35.31
C ASP A 351 10.32 -32.66 35.85
N THR A 352 10.25 -33.74 36.62
CA THR A 352 9.25 -34.05 37.61
C THR A 352 9.20 -32.94 38.66
N ILE A 353 8.03 -32.32 38.90
CA ILE A 353 7.57 -31.88 40.22
C ILE A 353 6.04 -31.74 40.17
N ARG A 354 5.38 -32.46 41.08
CA ARG A 354 3.94 -32.42 41.37
C ARG A 354 3.61 -31.15 42.17
N HIS A 355 2.43 -30.56 41.97
CA HIS A 355 1.50 -30.02 42.99
C HIS A 355 0.26 -29.44 42.25
N ARG A 356 -0.85 -30.18 42.15
CA ARG A 356 -2.07 -30.15 42.99
C ARG A 356 -2.81 -28.78 43.09
N SER A 357 -3.94 -28.74 42.36
CA SER A 357 -5.30 -28.30 42.76
C SER A 357 -5.59 -26.82 43.09
N ASN A 358 -6.45 -26.17 42.29
CA ASN A 358 -7.88 -26.09 42.62
C ASN A 358 -8.75 -25.57 41.46
N ASP A 359 -9.83 -26.32 41.23
CA ASP A 359 -10.99 -26.05 40.38
C ASP A 359 -11.89 -24.98 41.00
N LEU A 360 -12.56 -24.19 40.16
CA LEU A 360 -13.86 -23.57 40.46
C LEU A 360 -14.68 -23.49 39.16
N SER A 361 -15.64 -24.40 39.07
CA SER A 361 -16.78 -24.55 38.14
C SER A 361 -17.67 -23.31 38.05
N LEU A 362 -18.53 -23.13 37.03
CA LEU A 362 -19.91 -23.63 36.97
C LEU A 362 -20.54 -23.33 35.57
N THR A 363 -20.91 -24.36 34.80
CA THR A 363 -22.28 -24.83 34.49
C THR A 363 -22.92 -24.33 33.20
N ALA A 364 -23.18 -25.30 32.31
CA ALA A 364 -24.10 -25.24 31.18
C ALA A 364 -25.53 -25.59 31.63
N ILE A 365 -26.57 -24.96 31.04
CA ILE A 365 -27.90 -25.56 30.79
C ILE A 365 -28.57 -24.95 29.52
N ASN A 366 -28.80 -25.82 28.53
CA ASN A 366 -29.92 -26.03 27.58
C ASN A 366 -30.60 -24.92 26.74
N SER A 367 -30.47 -25.13 25.41
CA SER A 367 -31.49 -25.24 24.34
C SER A 367 -32.67 -24.26 24.22
N SER A 368 -32.68 -23.50 23.12
CA SER A 368 -33.87 -23.26 22.30
C SER A 368 -33.44 -23.01 20.84
N SER A 369 -34.10 -23.73 19.92
CA SER A 369 -33.90 -23.83 18.46
C SER A 369 -33.93 -22.50 17.68
N PRO A 370 -33.11 -22.33 16.61
CA PRO A 370 -33.29 -21.28 15.62
C PRO A 370 -34.16 -21.75 14.42
N PRO A 371 -34.81 -20.82 13.69
CA PRO A 371 -35.82 -21.16 12.69
C PRO A 371 -35.23 -21.75 11.41
N SER A 372 -35.99 -22.66 10.82
CA SER A 372 -35.74 -23.32 9.55
C SER A 372 -35.94 -22.38 8.35
N SER A 373 -34.86 -21.99 7.68
CA SER A 373 -34.81 -21.81 6.22
C SER A 373 -33.42 -21.34 5.77
N MET A 374 -32.48 -22.27 5.66
CA MET A 374 -31.25 -22.10 4.87
C MET A 374 -31.15 -23.30 3.93
N PRO A 375 -30.81 -23.12 2.64
CA PRO A 375 -30.63 -24.24 1.73
C PRO A 375 -29.47 -25.13 2.22
N PRO A 376 -29.48 -26.43 1.92
CA PRO A 376 -28.51 -27.35 2.49
C PRO A 376 -27.12 -26.93 2.02
N THR A 377 -26.29 -26.48 2.96
CA THR A 377 -24.87 -26.28 2.75
C THR A 377 -24.27 -27.62 2.37
N THR A 378 -23.69 -27.67 1.17
CA THR A 378 -22.89 -28.78 0.68
C THR A 378 -21.87 -29.18 1.73
N ARG A 379 -21.91 -30.43 2.18
CA ARG A 379 -20.89 -31.00 3.07
C ARG A 379 -19.50 -30.74 2.47
N PRO A 380 -18.47 -30.40 3.27
CA PRO A 380 -17.12 -30.30 2.74
C PRO A 380 -16.71 -31.65 2.15
N VAL A 381 -16.49 -31.67 0.83
CA VAL A 381 -15.94 -32.85 0.14
C VAL A 381 -14.54 -33.04 0.69
N GLN A 382 -14.33 -34.14 1.41
CA GLN A 382 -13.05 -34.48 2.00
C GLN A 382 -12.13 -35.00 0.89
N THR A 383 -11.39 -34.11 0.23
CA THR A 383 -10.40 -34.44 -0.81
C THR A 383 -9.16 -35.06 -0.18
N LYS A 384 -9.22 -36.35 0.15
CA LYS A 384 -8.10 -37.06 0.82
C LYS A 384 -6.83 -37.21 -0.03
N PHE A 385 -6.84 -36.88 -1.33
CA PHE A 385 -5.80 -37.31 -2.27
C PHE A 385 -5.30 -36.27 -3.29
N VAL A 386 -5.64 -34.99 -3.16
CA VAL A 386 -5.22 -33.97 -4.13
C VAL A 386 -4.35 -32.90 -3.46
N SER A 387 -3.14 -32.71 -3.96
CA SER A 387 -2.21 -31.68 -3.49
C SER A 387 -2.63 -30.30 -3.99
N GLU A 388 -2.43 -29.27 -3.18
CA GLU A 388 -2.66 -27.88 -3.61
C GLU A 388 -1.79 -27.50 -4.81
N ASN A 389 -2.19 -26.47 -5.56
CA ASN A 389 -1.40 -25.94 -6.67
C ASN A 389 -1.04 -26.98 -7.75
N THR A 390 -1.91 -27.96 -7.97
CA THR A 390 -1.76 -28.97 -9.03
C THR A 390 -2.87 -28.84 -10.06
N LEU A 391 -2.61 -29.24 -11.31
CA LEU A 391 -3.62 -29.30 -12.36
C LEU A 391 -4.87 -30.09 -11.93
N ALA A 392 -4.67 -31.17 -11.16
CA ALA A 392 -5.76 -31.96 -10.58
C ALA A 392 -6.58 -31.17 -9.55
N SER A 393 -5.97 -30.34 -8.70
CA SER A 393 -6.68 -29.52 -7.71
C SER A 393 -7.53 -28.44 -8.36
N PHE A 394 -7.05 -27.85 -9.46
CA PHE A 394 -7.77 -26.85 -10.21
C PHE A 394 -8.90 -27.46 -11.06
N THR A 395 -8.64 -28.56 -11.76
CA THR A 395 -9.66 -29.29 -12.51
C THR A 395 -10.79 -29.76 -11.59
N GLY A 396 -10.45 -30.27 -10.41
CA GLY A 396 -11.44 -30.65 -9.41
C GLY A 396 -12.30 -29.46 -8.95
N ALA A 397 -11.70 -28.28 -8.72
CA ALA A 397 -12.44 -27.09 -8.32
C ALA A 397 -13.46 -26.67 -9.39
N PHE A 398 -13.04 -26.69 -10.66
CA PHE A 398 -13.94 -26.45 -11.79
C PHE A 398 -15.11 -27.45 -11.82
N GLN A 399 -14.83 -28.74 -11.67
CA GLN A 399 -15.87 -29.79 -11.66
C GLN A 399 -16.87 -29.64 -10.50
N LEU A 400 -16.44 -29.08 -9.37
CA LEU A 400 -17.33 -28.77 -8.23
C LEU A 400 -18.10 -27.44 -8.38
N GLY A 401 -17.95 -26.75 -9.51
CA GLY A 401 -18.70 -25.52 -9.81
C GLY A 401 -18.16 -24.28 -9.10
N PHE A 402 -16.88 -24.26 -8.74
CA PHE A 402 -16.23 -23.03 -8.28
C PHE A 402 -16.16 -22.01 -9.42
N ASP A 403 -16.43 -20.74 -9.10
CA ASP A 403 -16.43 -19.65 -10.07
C ASP A 403 -15.01 -19.23 -10.45
N PHE A 404 -14.05 -19.37 -9.52
CA PHE A 404 -12.64 -19.05 -9.71
C PHE A 404 -11.75 -20.02 -8.94
N VAL A 405 -10.49 -20.10 -9.35
CA VAL A 405 -9.40 -20.69 -8.56
C VAL A 405 -8.38 -19.61 -8.25
N GLU A 406 -7.83 -19.64 -7.04
CA GLU A 406 -6.69 -18.82 -6.65
C GLU A 406 -5.45 -19.72 -6.58
N PHE A 407 -4.29 -19.18 -6.94
CA PHE A 407 -3.00 -19.87 -6.90
C PHE A 407 -1.86 -18.85 -6.91
N ASP A 408 -0.69 -19.28 -6.45
CA ASP A 408 0.51 -18.46 -6.37
C ASP A 408 1.50 -18.83 -7.46
N VAL A 409 2.23 -17.83 -7.95
CA VAL A 409 3.24 -18.00 -9.00
C VAL A 409 4.59 -17.56 -8.46
N GLN A 410 5.57 -18.45 -8.59
CA GLN A 410 6.98 -18.20 -8.31
C GLN A 410 7.77 -18.21 -9.62
N LEU A 411 9.02 -17.73 -9.56
CA LEU A 411 9.93 -17.73 -10.69
C LEU A 411 11.11 -18.65 -10.39
N SER A 412 11.36 -19.64 -11.26
CA SER A 412 12.51 -20.53 -11.17
C SER A 412 13.83 -19.81 -11.51
N LYS A 413 14.97 -20.49 -11.29
CA LYS A 413 16.31 -19.99 -11.63
C LYS A 413 16.46 -19.66 -13.11
N ASP A 414 15.89 -20.49 -13.97
CA ASP A 414 15.84 -20.36 -15.42
C ASP A 414 14.69 -19.44 -15.92
N LYS A 415 14.10 -18.65 -15.01
CA LYS A 415 13.09 -17.61 -15.31
C LYS A 415 11.79 -18.16 -15.90
N ILE A 416 11.41 -19.37 -15.51
CA ILE A 416 10.14 -19.98 -15.89
C ILE A 416 9.13 -19.78 -14.74
N PRO A 417 7.94 -19.23 -15.00
CA PRO A 417 6.90 -19.10 -13.98
C PRO A 417 6.34 -20.48 -13.58
N VAL A 418 6.36 -20.78 -12.29
CA VAL A 418 5.93 -22.06 -11.70
C VAL A 418 4.84 -21.81 -10.67
N VAL A 419 3.80 -22.64 -10.67
CA VAL A 419 2.70 -22.55 -9.69
C VAL A 419 3.13 -23.22 -8.39
N TYR A 420 3.33 -22.42 -7.34
CA TYR A 420 3.75 -22.87 -6.01
C TYR A 420 3.60 -21.74 -4.99
N HIS A 421 3.20 -22.05 -3.75
CA HIS A 421 2.93 -21.03 -2.73
C HIS A 421 4.19 -20.51 -2.03
N ASP A 422 5.03 -21.39 -1.48
CA ASP A 422 6.13 -20.97 -0.61
C ASP A 422 7.31 -20.41 -1.42
N PHE A 423 8.13 -19.55 -0.80
CA PHE A 423 9.37 -19.07 -1.44
C PHE A 423 10.50 -20.12 -1.44
N GLN A 424 10.33 -21.19 -0.68
CA GLN A 424 11.35 -22.20 -0.41
C GLN A 424 10.77 -23.62 -0.52
N VAL A 425 11.62 -24.58 -0.86
CA VAL A 425 11.30 -26.01 -0.92
C VAL A 425 12.26 -26.76 0.01
N ALA A 426 11.75 -27.74 0.75
CA ALA A 426 12.57 -28.64 1.54
C ALA A 426 12.93 -29.90 0.73
N ILE A 427 14.23 -30.16 0.56
CA ILE A 427 14.78 -31.27 -0.21
C ILE A 427 15.47 -32.23 0.76
N THR A 428 15.21 -33.54 0.62
CA THR A 428 15.95 -34.57 1.37
C THR A 428 17.02 -35.20 0.48
N LEU A 429 18.27 -35.27 0.96
CA LEU A 429 19.32 -36.02 0.28
C LEU A 429 19.36 -37.46 0.82
N LYS A 430 19.08 -38.46 -0.02
CA LYS A 430 19.29 -39.87 0.35
C LYS A 430 20.80 -40.15 0.42
N ARG A 431 21.37 -40.23 1.63
CA ARG A 431 22.71 -40.82 1.85
C ARG A 431 22.55 -42.26 2.30
N LYS A 432 23.33 -43.19 1.73
CA LYS A 432 23.19 -44.64 1.93
C LYS A 432 23.34 -45.13 3.38
N PHE A 433 23.79 -44.30 4.34
CA PHE A 433 24.06 -44.77 5.71
C PHE A 433 23.84 -43.75 6.85
N HIS A 434 23.20 -42.60 6.64
CA HIS A 434 22.96 -41.62 7.72
C HIS A 434 21.54 -41.03 7.67
N GLN A 435 21.05 -40.54 8.81
CA GLN A 435 19.76 -39.86 8.97
C GLN A 435 19.52 -38.84 7.85
N ALA A 436 18.30 -38.87 7.30
CA ALA A 436 17.86 -37.96 6.26
C ALA A 436 17.90 -36.50 6.77
N GLU A 437 18.78 -35.69 6.19
CA GLU A 437 18.87 -34.25 6.46
C GLU A 437 18.01 -33.48 5.45
N LEU A 438 17.16 -32.59 5.96
CA LEU A 438 16.30 -31.70 5.16
C LEU A 438 17.07 -30.40 4.86
N PHE A 439 17.22 -30.08 3.58
CA PHE A 439 17.81 -28.84 3.11
C PHE A 439 16.71 -27.92 2.57
N VAL A 440 16.61 -26.71 3.10
CA VAL A 440 15.66 -25.70 2.63
C VAL A 440 16.34 -24.84 1.56
N VAL A 441 15.76 -24.80 0.36
CA VAL A 441 16.33 -24.12 -0.80
C VAL A 441 15.29 -23.16 -1.40
N PRO A 442 15.62 -21.88 -1.69
CA PRO A 442 14.70 -20.97 -2.37
C PRO A 442 14.31 -21.47 -3.78
N VAL A 443 13.04 -21.34 -4.16
CA VAL A 443 12.53 -21.75 -5.48
C VAL A 443 13.31 -21.08 -6.62
N LYS A 444 13.63 -19.79 -6.45
CA LYS A 444 14.41 -18.99 -7.41
C LYS A 444 15.83 -19.49 -7.67
N ASP A 445 16.34 -20.41 -6.84
CA ASP A 445 17.68 -20.96 -6.95
C ASP A 445 17.70 -22.36 -7.60
N LEU A 446 16.52 -22.90 -7.97
CA LEU A 446 16.34 -24.19 -8.66
C LEU A 446 15.80 -23.98 -10.08
N THR A 447 16.29 -24.74 -11.05
CA THR A 447 15.73 -24.76 -12.42
C THR A 447 14.40 -25.53 -12.46
N LEU A 448 13.58 -25.31 -13.50
CA LEU A 448 12.33 -26.06 -13.66
C LEU A 448 12.55 -27.59 -13.65
N PRO A 449 13.53 -28.16 -14.39
CA PRO A 449 13.79 -29.60 -14.32
C PRO A 449 14.19 -30.07 -12.92
N GLN A 450 14.93 -29.25 -12.16
CA GLN A 450 15.29 -29.57 -10.79
C GLN A 450 14.04 -29.61 -9.90
N LEU A 451 13.16 -28.62 -9.99
CA LEU A 451 11.89 -28.56 -9.25
C LEU A 451 10.98 -29.76 -9.59
N GLN A 452 10.78 -30.04 -10.87
CA GLN A 452 9.94 -31.15 -11.35
C GLN A 452 10.52 -32.53 -10.98
N SER A 453 11.83 -32.65 -10.78
CA SER A 453 12.48 -33.89 -10.34
C SER A 453 12.35 -34.19 -8.84
N LEU A 454 11.90 -33.21 -8.04
CA LEU A 454 11.78 -33.38 -6.59
C LEU A 454 10.68 -34.40 -6.25
N LYS A 455 11.11 -35.55 -5.71
CA LYS A 455 10.20 -36.51 -5.08
C LYS A 455 9.89 -36.03 -3.67
N ILE A 456 8.73 -35.42 -3.47
CA ILE A 456 8.25 -35.12 -2.11
C ILE A 456 7.80 -36.44 -1.47
N TYR A 457 8.50 -36.90 -0.44
CA TYR A 457 8.13 -38.10 0.31
C TYR A 457 7.10 -37.73 1.39
N HIS A 458 5.96 -38.42 1.41
CA HIS A 458 4.93 -38.25 2.46
C HIS A 458 5.44 -38.72 3.82
N ALA A 459 5.28 -37.88 4.85
CA ALA A 459 5.56 -38.22 6.24
C ALA A 459 4.52 -39.18 6.89
N SER A 460 3.51 -39.63 6.15
CA SER A 460 2.50 -40.59 6.64
C SER A 460 2.88 -42.06 6.51
N LYS A 461 4.06 -42.39 5.98
CA LYS A 461 4.66 -43.74 6.09
C LYS A 461 5.58 -43.82 7.31
N THR A 462 5.02 -43.58 8.49
CA THR A 462 5.63 -44.03 9.75
C THR A 462 5.27 -45.50 9.92
N ASP A 463 6.05 -46.37 9.29
CA ASP A 463 6.35 -47.69 9.82
C ASP A 463 7.71 -48.11 9.24
N VAL A 464 8.75 -47.81 10.02
CA VAL A 464 10.08 -48.39 9.82
C VAL A 464 9.99 -49.83 10.33
N ILE A 465 9.50 -50.73 9.48
CA ILE A 465 9.78 -52.16 9.58
C ILE A 465 10.61 -52.52 8.35
N LYS A 466 11.77 -53.10 8.64
CA LYS A 466 12.80 -53.59 7.74
C LYS A 466 12.20 -54.21 6.46
N ILE A 467 12.61 -53.69 5.30
CA ILE A 467 12.58 -54.45 4.05
C ILE A 467 14.04 -54.82 3.81
N GLU A 468 14.39 -56.04 4.23
CA GLU A 468 15.53 -56.78 3.67
C GLU A 468 15.24 -57.08 2.21
N ASP A 469 16.32 -57.21 1.45
CA ASP A 469 16.36 -57.53 0.02
C ASP A 469 15.35 -58.61 -0.41
N ASP A 470 14.51 -58.24 -1.37
CA ASP A 470 13.96 -59.04 -2.46
C ASP A 470 12.59 -58.48 -2.83
N LEU A 471 12.45 -58.02 -4.07
CA LEU A 471 11.26 -58.06 -4.92
C LEU A 471 11.55 -57.25 -6.19
N ASP A 472 12.09 -57.99 -7.17
CA ASP A 472 11.84 -57.93 -8.61
C ASP A 472 11.57 -56.57 -9.26
N GLU A 473 12.52 -56.19 -10.14
CA GLU A 473 12.24 -55.42 -11.34
C GLU A 473 11.19 -56.17 -12.17
N ASP A 474 9.92 -55.74 -12.11
CA ASP A 474 8.92 -55.80 -13.20
C ASP A 474 7.48 -55.75 -12.63
N GLU A 475 7.01 -54.57 -12.24
CA GLU A 475 5.58 -54.25 -12.33
C GLU A 475 5.40 -52.80 -12.81
N PRO A 476 4.78 -52.55 -13.97
CA PRO A 476 4.43 -51.21 -14.41
C PRO A 476 3.20 -50.76 -13.63
N THR A 477 3.41 -50.32 -12.39
CA THR A 477 2.41 -49.58 -11.63
C THR A 477 2.29 -48.18 -12.26
N GLY A 478 1.36 -48.06 -13.22
CA GLY A 478 0.78 -46.83 -13.74
C GLY A 478 1.63 -45.56 -13.59
N GLN A 479 2.57 -45.35 -14.52
CA GLN A 479 3.39 -44.15 -14.65
C GLN A 479 2.60 -42.87 -15.01
N GLU A 480 1.26 -42.90 -15.00
CA GLU A 480 0.39 -41.79 -15.38
C GLU A 480 -0.58 -41.42 -14.25
N GLN A 481 -0.10 -40.87 -13.11
CA GLN A 481 -1.00 -40.09 -12.22
C GLN A 481 -0.35 -39.19 -11.17
N PHE A 482 0.95 -38.88 -11.28
CA PHE A 482 1.57 -37.81 -10.51
C PHE A 482 2.09 -36.74 -11.47
N SER A 483 1.17 -36.06 -12.17
CA SER A 483 1.49 -34.86 -12.94
C SER A 483 2.08 -33.81 -12.00
N SER A 484 3.28 -33.34 -12.34
CA SER A 484 4.09 -32.27 -11.74
C SER A 484 3.49 -31.55 -10.52
N LEU A 485 4.15 -31.66 -9.36
CA LEU A 485 3.90 -30.82 -8.18
C LEU A 485 4.30 -29.35 -8.37
N PHE A 486 4.98 -29.05 -9.48
CA PHE A 486 5.45 -27.74 -9.88
C PHE A 486 5.02 -27.49 -11.33
N PRO A 487 3.70 -27.42 -11.63
CA PRO A 487 3.26 -27.14 -12.98
C PRO A 487 3.70 -25.73 -13.36
N THR A 488 4.06 -25.53 -14.63
CA THR A 488 4.34 -24.19 -15.13
C THR A 488 3.04 -23.40 -15.25
N LEU A 489 3.14 -22.07 -15.18
CA LEU A 489 1.98 -21.21 -15.43
C LEU A 489 1.44 -21.41 -16.86
N GLN A 490 2.31 -21.72 -17.82
CA GLN A 490 1.90 -22.02 -19.19
C GLN A 490 1.09 -23.33 -19.27
N GLU A 491 1.58 -24.40 -18.65
CA GLU A 491 0.85 -25.68 -18.57
C GLU A 491 -0.52 -25.51 -17.93
N LEU A 492 -0.62 -24.65 -16.91
CA LEU A 492 -1.90 -24.31 -16.28
C LEU A 492 -2.89 -23.72 -17.28
N PHE A 493 -2.49 -22.69 -18.03
CA PHE A 493 -3.36 -22.05 -19.01
C PHE A 493 -3.71 -22.99 -20.17
N GLU A 494 -2.75 -23.74 -20.69
CA GLU A 494 -3.00 -24.66 -21.82
C GLU A 494 -3.96 -25.81 -21.48
N GLN A 495 -4.02 -26.23 -20.21
CA GLN A 495 -4.83 -27.38 -19.79
C GLN A 495 -6.16 -27.00 -19.15
N LEU A 496 -6.33 -25.76 -18.70
CA LEU A 496 -7.54 -25.30 -18.00
C LEU A 496 -8.37 -24.25 -18.77
N ASP A 497 -7.84 -23.65 -19.85
CA ASP A 497 -8.61 -22.74 -20.73
C ASP A 497 -9.52 -23.44 -21.74
#